data_AF-A0A0M0LGJ4-F1
#
_entry.id   AF-A0A0M0LGJ4-F1
#
_cell.length_a   1.000
_cell.length_b   1.000
_cell.length_c   1.000
_cell.angle_alpha   90.00
_cell.angle_beta   90.00
_cell.angle_gamma   90.00
#
_symmetry.space_group_name_H-M   'P 1'
#
loop_
_entity.id
_entity.type
_entity.pdbx_description
1 polymer ?
#
loop_
_entity_poly.entity_id
_entity_poly.type
_entity_poly.pdbx_seq_one_letter_code
_entity_poly.pdbx_strand_id
1 'polypeptide(L)'
;MNQEQRQINFITVFKDSLIKIVFHKKSIFALILLIFTLFTIYLGYEGAEDHFNAHSGYPPISTDLKAIYSMSGVLVYTVVLYLLIAFVRALKIAKNTS
;
A
#
# COMPACT_ATOMS: atom_id res chain seq x y z
N MET A 1 12.34 21.24 41.49
CA MET A 1 11.10 20.99 40.73
C MET A 1 11.43 20.00 39.63
N ASN A 2 10.85 18.81 39.73
CA ASN A 2 11.31 17.59 39.08
C ASN A 2 11.26 17.69 37.55
N GLN A 3 12.40 17.45 36.91
CA GLN A 3 12.43 17.12 35.49
C GLN A 3 11.94 15.69 35.36
N GLU A 4 10.63 15.53 35.15
CA GLU A 4 10.08 14.27 34.67
C GLU A 4 10.76 13.96 33.34
N GLN A 5 11.67 12.98 33.34
CA GLN A 5 12.10 12.31 32.13
C GLN A 5 10.83 11.80 31.44
N ARG A 6 10.33 12.53 30.45
CA ARG A 6 9.34 11.98 29.50
C ARG A 6 10.02 10.80 28.82
N GLN A 7 9.84 9.60 29.35
CA GLN A 7 10.11 8.39 28.60
C GLN A 7 9.17 8.41 27.40
N ILE A 8 9.70 8.82 26.26
CA ILE A 8 8.96 8.81 25.00
C ILE A 8 8.75 7.34 24.63
N ASN A 9 7.53 6.86 24.83
CA ASN A 9 7.16 5.50 24.46
C ASN A 9 7.18 5.36 22.94
N PHE A 10 8.02 4.45 22.42
CA PHE A 10 8.15 4.19 20.98
C PHE A 10 6.81 3.84 20.32
N ILE A 11 5.91 3.14 21.03
CA ILE A 11 4.58 2.79 20.52
C ILE A 11 3.76 4.05 20.22
N THR A 12 3.83 5.04 21.11
CA THR A 12 3.15 6.33 20.93
C THR A 12 3.71 7.08 19.73
N VAL A 13 5.04 7.14 19.59
CA VAL A 13 5.69 7.80 18.44
C VAL A 13 5.37 7.10 17.12
N PHE A 14 5.33 5.77 17.12
CA PHE A 14 4.98 4.97 15.95
C PHE A 14 3.51 5.19 15.54
N LYS A 15 2.59 5.20 16.50
CA LYS A 15 1.17 5.49 16.26
C LYS A 15 0.96 6.90 15.70
N ASP A 16 1.64 7.90 16.28
CA ASP A 16 1.57 9.28 15.78
C ASP A 16 2.19 9.42 14.37
N SER A 17 3.28 8.71 14.10
CA SER A 17 3.90 8.62 12.77
C SER A 17 2.92 8.04 11.75
N LEU A 18 2.23 6.95 12.09
CA LEU A 18 1.19 6.33 11.25
C LEU A 18 0.05 7.32 10.93
N ILE A 19 -0.51 7.97 11.93
CA ILE A 19 -1.60 8.94 11.75
C ILE A 19 -1.12 10.08 10.83
N LYS A 20 0.06 10.65 11.10
CA LYS A 20 0.62 11.72 10.25
C LYS A 20 0.86 11.28 8.80
N ILE A 21 1.20 10.01 8.56
CA ILE A 21 1.34 9.48 7.20
C ILE A 21 -0.04 9.38 6.56
N VAL A 22 -1.02 8.78 7.22
CA VAL A 22 -2.35 8.56 6.64
C VAL A 22 -3.04 9.88 6.29
N PHE A 23 -2.96 10.89 7.17
CA PHE A 23 -3.62 12.19 6.96
C PHE A 23 -2.80 13.20 6.14
N HIS A 24 -1.67 12.80 5.55
CA HIS A 24 -0.89 13.71 4.72
C HIS A 24 -1.56 13.92 3.35
N LYS A 25 -1.61 15.16 2.84
CA LYS A 25 -2.05 15.49 1.47
C LYS A 25 -1.42 14.61 0.37
N LYS A 26 -0.19 14.10 0.57
CA LYS A 26 0.52 13.22 -0.37
C LYS A 26 -0.08 11.81 -0.40
N SER A 27 -0.74 11.38 0.66
CA SER A 27 -1.35 10.06 0.79
C SER A 27 -2.63 9.93 -0.03
N ILE A 28 -3.35 11.05 -0.23
CA ILE A 28 -4.47 11.11 -1.18
C ILE A 28 -3.99 10.83 -2.60
N PHE A 29 -2.87 11.44 -3.00
CA PHE A 29 -2.28 11.20 -4.32
C PHE A 29 -1.82 9.74 -4.47
N ALA A 30 -1.19 9.17 -3.44
CA ALA A 30 -0.81 7.76 -3.43
C ALA A 30 -2.03 6.81 -3.52
N LEU A 31 -3.15 7.14 -2.86
CA LEU A 31 -4.39 6.38 -2.95
C LEU A 31 -4.99 6.43 -4.36
N ILE A 32 -5.00 7.60 -5.00
CA ILE A 32 -5.46 7.75 -6.39
C ILE A 32 -4.59 6.90 -7.32
N LEU A 33 -3.27 6.94 -7.17
CA LEU A 33 -2.36 6.11 -7.95
C LEU A 33 -2.55 4.62 -7.69
N LEU A 34 -2.85 4.21 -6.46
CA LEU A 34 -3.15 2.82 -6.14
C LEU A 34 -4.42 2.36 -6.86
N ILE A 35 -5.51 3.15 -6.80
CA ILE A 35 -6.75 2.85 -7.51
C ILE A 35 -6.50 2.75 -9.02
N PHE A 36 -5.77 3.71 -9.59
CA PHE A 36 -5.39 3.70 -11.00
C PHE A 36 -4.59 2.45 -11.36
N THR A 37 -3.62 2.06 -10.52
CA THR A 37 -2.82 0.85 -10.73
C THR A 37 -3.69 -0.41 -10.73
N LEU A 38 -4.58 -0.54 -9.74
CA LEU A 38 -5.51 -1.66 -9.67
C LEU A 38 -6.42 -1.74 -10.90
N PHE A 39 -6.91 -0.59 -11.35
CA PHE A 39 -7.73 -0.49 -12.56
C PHE A 39 -6.94 -0.91 -13.81
N THR A 40 -5.69 -0.47 -13.97
CA THR A 40 -4.85 -0.88 -15.10
C THR A 40 -4.52 -2.37 -15.09
N ILE A 41 -4.35 -2.98 -13.91
CA ILE A 41 -4.15 -4.44 -13.79
C ILE A 41 -5.40 -5.16 -14.30
N TYR A 42 -6.58 -4.74 -13.84
CA TYR A 42 -7.85 -5.33 -14.28
C TYR A 42 -8.02 -5.24 -15.81
N LEU A 43 -7.87 -4.04 -16.37
CA LEU A 43 -7.97 -3.83 -17.83
C LEU A 43 -6.95 -4.66 -18.62
N GLY A 44 -5.75 -4.87 -18.09
CA GLY A 44 -4.73 -5.70 -18.72
C GLY A 44 -5.13 -7.17 -18.81
N TYR A 45 -5.76 -7.70 -17.77
CA TYR A 45 -6.29 -9.07 -17.77
C TYR A 45 -7.52 -9.20 -18.66
N GLU A 46 -8.47 -8.26 -18.56
CA GLU A 46 -9.67 -8.21 -19.40
C GLU A 46 -9.30 -8.16 -20.89
N GLY A 47 -8.39 -7.28 -21.30
CA GLY A 47 -7.95 -7.20 -22.69
C GLY A 47 -7.20 -8.44 -23.18
N ALA A 48 -6.45 -9.12 -22.31
CA ALA A 48 -5.77 -10.38 -22.67
C ALA A 48 -6.77 -11.53 -22.85
N GLU A 49 -7.80 -11.58 -22.00
CA GLU A 49 -8.90 -12.53 -22.09
C GLU A 49 -9.72 -12.33 -23.36
N ASP A 50 -10.13 -11.09 -23.65
CA ASP A 50 -10.86 -10.73 -24.86
C ASP A 50 -10.07 -11.12 -26.12
N HIS A 51 -8.78 -10.80 -26.16
CA HIS A 51 -7.93 -11.14 -27.30
C HIS A 51 -7.84 -12.66 -27.51
N PHE A 52 -7.63 -13.42 -26.44
CA PHE A 52 -7.54 -14.88 -26.49
C PHE A 52 -8.88 -15.50 -26.92
N ASN A 53 -9.98 -15.09 -26.30
CA ASN A 53 -11.30 -15.65 -26.56
C ASN A 53 -11.80 -15.33 -27.98
N ALA A 54 -11.39 -14.19 -28.55
CA ALA A 54 -11.76 -13.80 -29.91
C ALA A 54 -10.90 -14.46 -31.01
N HIS A 55 -9.62 -14.77 -30.76
CA HIS A 55 -8.68 -15.13 -31.84
C HIS A 55 -7.95 -16.47 -31.66
N SER A 56 -8.05 -17.14 -30.51
CA SER A 56 -7.23 -18.32 -30.22
C SER A 56 -7.73 -19.61 -30.89
N GLY A 57 -9.02 -19.70 -31.23
CA GLY A 57 -9.66 -20.92 -31.72
C GLY A 57 -9.83 -22.01 -30.66
N TYR A 58 -9.47 -21.73 -29.40
CA TYR A 58 -9.65 -22.62 -28.24
C TYR A 58 -10.92 -22.26 -27.46
N PRO A 59 -11.37 -23.14 -26.53
CA PRO A 59 -12.46 -22.79 -25.62
C PRO A 59 -12.15 -21.52 -24.82
N PRO A 60 -13.18 -20.72 -24.49
CA PRO A 60 -12.98 -19.46 -23.78
C PRO A 60 -12.37 -19.69 -22.40
N ILE A 61 -11.47 -18.80 -22.02
CA ILE A 61 -10.83 -18.76 -20.70
C ILE A 61 -11.39 -17.59 -19.89
N SER A 62 -11.22 -17.66 -18.57
CA SER A 62 -11.41 -16.53 -17.66
C SER A 62 -10.14 -16.23 -16.88
N THR A 63 -9.85 -14.95 -16.71
CA THR A 63 -8.67 -14.42 -16.04
C THR A 63 -8.99 -13.68 -14.74
N ASP A 64 -10.27 -13.56 -14.36
CA ASP A 64 -10.75 -12.86 -13.18
C ASP A 64 -9.99 -13.22 -11.91
N LEU A 65 -9.84 -14.51 -11.61
CA LEU A 65 -9.13 -14.96 -10.42
C LEU A 65 -7.67 -14.50 -10.43
N LYS A 66 -7.00 -14.55 -11.60
CA LYS A 66 -5.60 -14.09 -11.74
C LYS A 66 -5.49 -12.58 -11.55
N ALA A 67 -6.47 -11.82 -12.05
CA ALA A 67 -6.57 -10.39 -11.84
C ALA A 67 -6.75 -10.09 -10.34
N ILE A 68 -7.70 -10.74 -9.66
CA ILE A 68 -7.96 -10.57 -8.23
C ILE A 68 -6.73 -10.92 -7.39
N TYR A 69 -6.03 -12.03 -7.68
CA TYR A 69 -4.81 -12.39 -6.96
C TYR A 69 -3.71 -11.35 -7.14
N SER A 70 -3.54 -10.83 -8.37
CA SER A 70 -2.53 -9.81 -8.67
C SER A 70 -2.85 -8.50 -7.96
N MET A 71 -4.10 -8.05 -8.01
CA MET A 71 -4.60 -6.86 -7.31
C MET A 71 -4.42 -7.00 -5.79
N SER A 72 -4.75 -8.16 -5.23
CA SER A 72 -4.59 -8.46 -3.80
C SER A 72 -3.12 -8.43 -3.39
N GLY A 73 -2.22 -8.97 -4.22
CA GLY A 73 -0.77 -8.91 -3.97
C GLY A 73 -0.26 -7.47 -3.91
N VAL A 74 -0.70 -6.61 -4.83
CA VAL A 74 -0.35 -5.17 -4.83
C VAL A 74 -0.88 -4.46 -3.58
N LEU A 75 -2.10 -4.78 -3.14
CA LEU A 75 -2.66 -4.22 -1.90
C LEU A 75 -1.83 -4.62 -0.68
N VAL A 76 -1.52 -5.91 -0.51
CA VAL A 76 -0.71 -6.41 0.60
C VAL A 76 0.68 -5.76 0.59
N TYR A 77 1.33 -5.73 -0.57
CA TYR A 77 2.62 -5.06 -0.76
C TYR A 77 2.56 -3.60 -0.31
N THR A 78 1.51 -2.87 -0.72
CA THR A 78 1.33 -1.46 -0.37
C THR A 78 1.15 -1.26 1.13
N VAL A 79 0.37 -2.12 1.80
CA VAL A 79 0.20 -2.08 3.27
C VAL A 79 1.52 -2.31 3.99
N VAL A 80 2.29 -3.32 3.59
CA VAL A 80 3.61 -3.61 4.17
C VAL A 80 4.55 -2.42 3.99
N LEU A 81 4.57 -1.82 2.80
CA LEU A 81 5.39 -0.65 2.51
C LEU A 81 5.02 0.55 3.40
N TYR A 82 3.72 0.81 3.62
CA TYR A 82 3.26 1.86 4.53
C TYR A 82 3.71 1.63 5.98
N LEU A 83 3.63 0.38 6.47
CA LEU A 83 4.11 0.03 7.81
C LEU A 83 5.62 0.24 7.95
N LEU A 84 6.41 -0.15 6.95
CA LEU A 84 7.85 0.07 6.93
C LEU A 84 8.22 1.56 6.94
N ILE A 85 7.52 2.38 6.15
CA ILE A 85 7.74 3.85 6.15
C ILE A 85 7.44 4.43 7.52
N ALA A 86 6.34 4.01 8.16
CA ALA A 86 6.00 4.47 9.51
C ALA A 86 7.04 4.07 10.54
N PHE A 87 7.55 2.84 10.44
CA PHE A 87 8.57 2.28 11.33
C PHE A 87 9.90 3.03 11.20
N VAL A 88 10.40 3.23 9.98
CA VAL A 88 11.64 3.97 9.72
C VAL A 88 11.54 5.42 10.22
N ARG A 89 10.39 6.07 10.04
CA ARG A 89 10.16 7.42 10.60
C ARG A 89 10.17 7.43 12.12
N ALA A 90 9.52 6.46 12.77
CA ALA A 90 9.49 6.36 14.21
C ALA A 90 10.90 6.14 14.79
N LEU A 91 11.71 5.26 14.18
CA LEU A 91 13.12 5.06 14.55
C LEU A 91 13.95 6.34 14.40
N LYS A 92 13.76 7.09 13.31
CA LYS A 92 14.48 8.35 13.08
C LYS A 92 14.13 9.40 14.15
N ILE A 93 12.86 9.48 14.56
CA ILE A 93 12.42 10.40 15.63
C ILE A 93 13.00 9.98 16.97
N ALA A 94 12.94 8.69 17.32
CA ALA A 94 13.50 8.17 18.56
C ALA A 94 15.01 8.44 18.66
N LYS A 95 15.77 8.20 17.57
CA LYS A 95 17.21 8.45 17.52
C LYS A 95 17.58 9.93 17.69
N ASN A 96 16.80 10.84 17.10
CA ASN A 96 17.07 12.28 17.19
C ASN A 96 16.69 12.89 18.55
N THR A 97 16.00 12.13 19.41
CA THR A 97 15.55 12.59 20.74
C THR A 97 16.35 11.96 21.89
N SER A 98 17.28 11.04 21.60
CA SER A 98 18.35 10.58 22.51
C SER A 98 19.63 11.35 22.27
#